data_AF-A0A958GD27-F1
#
_entry.id   AF-A0A958GD27-F1
#
_cell.length_a   1.000
_cell.length_b   1.000
_cell.length_c   1.000
_cell.angle_alpha   90.00
_cell.angle_beta   90.00
_cell.angle_gamma   90.00
#
_symmetry.space_group_name_H-M   'P 1'
#
loop_
_entity.id
_entity.type
_entity.pdbx_description
1 polymer ?
#
loop_
_entity_poly.entity_id
_entity_poly.type
_entity_poly.pdbx_seq_one_letter_code
_entity_poly.pdbx_strand_id
1 'polypeptide(L)'
;MDPITGLAAYKAIQAVTGITRDVVAPETTDSTETAPSADGGFEKIMKQFLSPDAANNVNEEELFAAVVQKRLMDKDEALATKYGELLAEHKSSMARPDGYVSVEKAAKAALRDLVEAGDITVEDGDKIYSEAFAASQLDDNADALFDSRGSTEDATVAVDSLESALAAAQSMIEKYESGEEVAPERSLEEGESSGSGTVKSGDIEGGTKTPTGNTFDGAEGFLWKPESESDGNLVVLLPSEFNDLVSSVVLTHEDKVLDEGRFAGNEHNGSRGHYRFGKSGGDYPDGLKVEVRFDDGTIVKYDIPKTSERYD
;
A
#
# COMPACT_ATOMS: atom_id res chain seq x y z
N MET A 1 -30.14 -33.59 -55.70
CA MET A 1 -30.62 -32.88 -56.90
C MET A 1 -31.61 -31.85 -56.41
N ASP A 2 -31.21 -30.59 -56.34
CA ASP A 2 -32.14 -29.49 -56.02
C ASP A 2 -33.02 -29.17 -57.24
N PRO A 3 -34.28 -28.79 -57.01
CA PRO A 3 -34.70 -27.46 -57.45
C PRO A 3 -35.57 -26.74 -56.39
N ILE A 4 -35.24 -25.50 -56.01
CA ILE A 4 -35.67 -24.21 -56.59
C ILE A 4 -37.10 -23.76 -56.18
N THR A 5 -37.15 -22.46 -55.82
CA THR A 5 -38.28 -21.49 -55.85
C THR A 5 -39.31 -21.43 -54.74
N GLY A 6 -39.57 -20.19 -54.30
CA GLY A 6 -40.81 -19.86 -53.60
C GLY A 6 -40.92 -18.44 -53.04
N LEU A 7 -40.57 -17.40 -53.79
CA LEU A 7 -40.93 -16.01 -53.48
C LEU A 7 -42.47 -15.88 -53.53
N ALA A 8 -43.12 -15.46 -52.45
CA ALA A 8 -44.54 -15.07 -52.47
C ALA A 8 -44.75 -13.78 -51.67
N ALA A 9 -44.99 -12.72 -52.42
CA ALA A 9 -45.55 -11.47 -51.95
C ALA A 9 -47.01 -11.66 -51.53
N TYR A 10 -47.45 -10.97 -50.48
CA TYR A 10 -48.85 -10.62 -50.31
C TYR A 10 -49.01 -9.12 -50.11
N LYS A 11 -49.83 -8.55 -50.98
CA LYS A 11 -50.26 -7.16 -51.04
C LYS A 11 -51.45 -6.91 -50.11
N ALA A 12 -51.50 -5.66 -49.64
CA ALA A 12 -52.67 -4.80 -49.44
C ALA A 12 -53.58 -5.05 -48.22
N ILE A 13 -53.77 -3.98 -47.43
CA ILE A 13 -54.99 -3.15 -47.41
C ILE A 13 -54.62 -1.76 -46.82
N GLN A 14 -54.88 -0.71 -47.60
CA GLN A 14 -55.02 0.66 -47.11
C GLN A 14 -56.42 0.83 -46.51
N ALA A 15 -56.56 1.62 -45.43
CA ALA A 15 -57.42 2.82 -45.39
C ALA A 15 -57.92 3.15 -43.96
N VAL A 16 -57.76 4.45 -43.60
CA VAL A 16 -58.67 5.28 -42.76
C VAL A 16 -58.52 5.05 -41.24
N THR A 17 -58.30 6.03 -40.37
CA THR A 17 -58.88 7.39 -40.27
C THR A 17 -57.97 8.30 -39.43
N GLY A 18 -58.03 9.60 -39.70
CA GLY A 18 -57.22 10.63 -39.08
C GLY A 18 -57.38 10.77 -37.56
N ILE A 19 -56.24 11.02 -36.92
CA ILE A 19 -56.15 11.62 -35.58
C ILE A 19 -55.27 12.85 -35.76
N THR A 20 -55.89 14.02 -35.55
CA THR A 20 -55.22 15.30 -35.34
C THR A 20 -54.24 15.16 -34.19
N ARG A 21 -52.95 15.17 -34.51
CA ARG A 21 -51.87 15.21 -33.51
C ARG A 21 -51.39 16.66 -33.44
N ASP A 22 -51.59 17.26 -32.29
CA ASP A 22 -51.02 18.57 -31.95
C ASP A 22 -49.52 18.56 -32.22
N VAL A 23 -49.08 19.56 -32.96
CA VAL A 23 -47.67 19.86 -33.21
C VAL A 23 -47.11 20.44 -31.93
N VAL A 24 -46.57 19.57 -31.07
CA VAL A 24 -45.66 19.99 -30.01
C VAL A 24 -44.36 20.39 -30.70
N ALA A 25 -43.97 21.65 -30.50
CA ALA A 25 -42.71 22.19 -31.00
C ALA A 25 -41.54 21.29 -30.54
N PRO A 26 -40.56 21.00 -31.41
CA PRO A 26 -39.36 20.28 -30.99
C PRO A 26 -38.63 21.15 -29.98
N GLU A 27 -38.63 20.72 -28.72
CA GLU A 27 -37.69 21.27 -27.73
C GLU A 27 -36.29 21.06 -28.29
N THR A 28 -35.61 22.19 -28.44
CA THR A 28 -34.24 22.27 -28.91
C THR A 28 -33.41 21.66 -27.79
N THR A 29 -33.04 20.38 -27.95
CA THR A 29 -32.05 19.75 -27.09
C THR A 29 -30.77 20.54 -27.29
N ASP A 30 -30.48 21.39 -26.30
CA ASP A 30 -29.23 22.09 -26.14
C ASP A 30 -28.16 21.00 -26.03
N SER A 31 -27.56 20.66 -27.17
CA SER A 31 -26.35 19.85 -27.22
C SER A 31 -25.28 20.72 -26.60
N THR A 32 -25.12 20.63 -25.28
CA THR A 32 -23.96 21.14 -24.58
C THR A 32 -22.76 20.47 -25.24
N GLU A 33 -22.12 21.22 -26.11
CA GLU A 33 -20.86 20.87 -26.75
C GLU A 33 -19.87 20.70 -25.60
N THR A 34 -19.64 19.44 -25.20
CA THR A 34 -18.63 19.09 -24.21
C THR A 34 -17.32 19.67 -24.72
N ALA A 35 -16.85 20.73 -24.07
CA ALA A 35 -15.57 21.33 -24.40
C ALA A 35 -14.53 20.22 -24.44
N PRO A 36 -13.59 20.21 -25.42
CA PRO A 36 -12.52 19.22 -25.45
C PRO A 36 -11.81 19.30 -24.11
N SER A 37 -12.02 18.27 -23.31
CA SER A 37 -11.51 18.21 -21.95
C SER A 37 -9.99 18.24 -21.99
N ALA A 38 -9.38 18.88 -21.00
CA ALA A 38 -7.94 18.89 -20.80
C ALA A 38 -7.35 17.48 -20.48
N ASP A 39 -8.16 16.43 -20.61
CA ASP A 39 -7.93 15.03 -20.20
C ASP A 39 -6.70 14.39 -20.83
N GLY A 40 -6.30 14.79 -22.04
CA GLY A 40 -5.13 14.20 -22.69
C GLY A 40 -3.81 14.48 -21.96
N GLY A 41 -3.76 15.50 -21.09
CA GLY A 41 -2.59 15.83 -20.29
C GLY A 41 -2.38 14.88 -19.12
N PHE A 42 -3.43 14.65 -18.32
CA PHE A 42 -3.38 13.82 -17.11
C PHE A 42 -2.98 12.39 -17.45
N GLU A 43 -3.70 11.74 -18.35
CA GLU A 43 -3.46 10.35 -18.73
C GLU A 43 -2.04 10.15 -19.29
N LYS A 44 -1.58 11.08 -20.12
CA LYS A 44 -0.23 11.05 -20.70
C LYS A 44 0.85 11.17 -19.63
N ILE A 45 0.67 12.05 -18.65
CA ILE A 45 1.61 12.24 -17.54
C ILE A 45 1.62 10.99 -16.66
N MET A 46 0.46 10.48 -16.25
CA MET A 46 0.39 9.30 -15.39
C MET A 46 1.00 8.06 -16.03
N LYS A 47 0.76 7.84 -17.33
CA LYS A 47 1.37 6.73 -18.08
C LYS A 47 2.90 6.79 -18.19
N GLN A 48 3.53 7.93 -17.91
CA GLN A 48 4.99 8.04 -17.84
C GLN A 48 5.55 7.49 -16.52
N PHE A 49 4.72 7.43 -15.47
CA PHE A 49 5.15 7.07 -14.13
C PHE A 49 4.67 5.69 -13.68
N LEU A 50 3.58 5.21 -14.27
CA LEU A 50 3.02 3.89 -13.98
C LEU A 50 3.72 2.78 -14.75
N SER A 51 3.92 1.63 -14.10
CA SER A 51 4.50 0.43 -14.70
C SER A 51 3.47 -0.71 -14.69
N PRO A 52 2.40 -0.61 -15.49
CA PRO A 52 1.31 -1.57 -15.44
C PRO A 52 1.79 -2.99 -15.74
N ASP A 53 1.12 -3.96 -15.15
CA ASP A 53 1.44 -5.38 -15.31
C ASP A 53 1.15 -5.89 -16.74
N ALA A 54 1.38 -7.20 -16.97
CA ALA A 54 1.13 -7.82 -18.28
C ALA A 54 -0.37 -7.81 -18.69
N ALA A 55 -1.28 -7.62 -17.73
CA ALA A 55 -2.72 -7.49 -17.94
C ALA A 55 -3.17 -6.02 -18.03
N ASN A 56 -2.22 -5.07 -18.03
CA ASN A 56 -2.47 -3.63 -18.03
C ASN A 56 -3.22 -3.14 -16.78
N ASN A 57 -2.95 -3.78 -15.63
CA ASN A 57 -3.43 -3.35 -14.33
C ASN A 57 -2.35 -2.54 -13.60
N VAL A 58 -2.79 -1.73 -12.64
CA VAL A 58 -1.94 -0.95 -11.73
C VAL A 58 -2.37 -1.24 -10.29
N ASN A 59 -1.42 -1.17 -9.35
CA ASN A 59 -1.71 -1.26 -7.91
C ASN A 59 -1.80 0.14 -7.27
N GLU A 60 -2.34 0.19 -6.05
CA GLU A 60 -2.58 1.45 -5.34
C GLU A 60 -1.29 2.20 -4.99
N GLU A 61 -0.21 1.51 -4.61
CA GLU A 61 1.07 2.16 -4.30
C GLU A 61 1.68 2.89 -5.52
N GLU A 62 1.63 2.26 -6.70
CA GLU A 62 2.11 2.89 -7.94
C GLU A 62 1.23 4.06 -8.35
N LEU A 63 -0.10 3.91 -8.23
CA LEU A 63 -1.05 4.98 -8.48
C LEU A 63 -0.79 6.17 -7.55
N PHE A 64 -0.56 5.90 -6.26
CA PHE A 64 -0.20 6.89 -5.25
C PHE A 64 1.03 7.69 -5.63
N ALA A 65 2.14 7.00 -5.96
CA ALA A 65 3.37 7.68 -6.35
C ALA A 65 3.17 8.58 -7.59
N ALA A 66 2.37 8.12 -8.57
CA ALA A 66 2.05 8.88 -9.77
C ALA A 66 1.15 10.09 -9.48
N VAL A 67 0.16 9.95 -8.58
CA VAL A 67 -0.69 11.07 -8.16
C VAL A 67 0.13 12.12 -7.41
N VAL A 68 1.01 11.73 -6.49
CA VAL A 68 1.94 12.67 -5.82
C VAL A 68 2.73 13.48 -6.83
N GLN A 69 3.32 12.81 -7.82
CA GLN A 69 4.11 13.48 -8.86
C GLN A 69 3.26 14.44 -9.70
N LYS A 70 2.01 14.07 -10.02
CA LYS A 70 1.08 14.94 -10.73
C LYS A 70 0.72 16.18 -9.91
N ARG A 71 0.42 16.03 -8.61
CA ARG A 71 0.14 17.18 -7.71
C ARG A 71 1.32 18.13 -7.62
N LEU A 72 2.54 17.60 -7.54
CA LEU A 72 3.76 18.41 -7.58
C LEU A 72 3.91 19.12 -8.93
N MET A 73 3.61 18.45 -10.04
CA MET A 73 3.70 19.03 -11.39
C MET A 73 2.72 20.19 -11.59
N ASP A 74 1.52 20.11 -11.01
CA ASP A 74 0.53 21.20 -11.03
C ASP A 74 0.99 22.44 -10.27
N LYS A 75 1.88 22.26 -9.27
CA LYS A 75 2.51 23.36 -8.54
C LYS A 75 3.73 23.90 -9.28
N ASP A 76 4.66 23.01 -9.64
CA ASP A 76 5.92 23.32 -10.34
C ASP A 76 6.51 22.05 -10.98
N GLU A 77 6.79 22.09 -12.28
CA GLU A 77 7.42 21.00 -13.03
C GLU A 77 8.80 20.60 -12.48
N ALA A 78 9.55 21.55 -11.90
CA ALA A 78 10.84 21.28 -11.28
C ALA A 78 10.69 20.44 -10.00
N LEU A 79 9.62 20.64 -9.22
CA LEU A 79 9.32 19.83 -8.04
C LEU A 79 8.99 18.39 -8.42
N ALA A 80 8.17 18.19 -9.45
CA ALA A 80 7.84 16.85 -9.95
C ALA A 80 9.06 16.10 -10.50
N THR A 81 10.00 16.83 -11.13
CA THR A 81 11.27 16.27 -11.59
C THR A 81 12.13 15.84 -10.41
N LYS A 82 12.33 16.73 -9.43
CA LYS A 82 13.11 16.43 -8.22
C LYS A 82 12.52 15.28 -7.41
N TYR A 83 11.20 15.23 -7.27
CA TYR A 83 10.48 14.10 -6.68
C TYR A 83 10.78 12.78 -7.40
N GLY A 84 10.74 12.76 -8.73
CA GLY A 84 11.04 11.55 -9.50
C GLY A 84 12.47 11.04 -9.28
N GLU A 85 13.44 11.94 -9.11
CA GLU A 85 14.83 11.59 -8.76
C GLU A 85 14.92 10.98 -7.36
N LEU A 86 14.31 11.64 -6.36
CA LEU A 86 14.28 11.17 -4.96
C LEU A 86 13.54 9.83 -4.84
N LEU A 87 12.41 9.67 -5.53
CA LEU A 87 11.66 8.41 -5.56
C LEU A 87 12.51 7.27 -6.12
N ALA A 88 13.25 7.51 -7.21
CA ALA A 88 14.14 6.50 -7.78
C ALA A 88 15.28 6.12 -6.81
N GLU A 89 15.84 7.10 -6.10
CA GLU A 89 16.85 6.89 -5.06
C GLU A 89 16.29 6.05 -3.89
N HIS A 90 15.14 6.45 -3.33
CA HIS A 90 14.49 5.73 -2.24
C HIS A 90 14.11 4.31 -2.64
N LYS A 91 13.53 4.10 -3.83
CA LYS A 91 13.23 2.76 -4.34
C LYS A 91 14.49 1.88 -4.43
N SER A 92 15.61 2.45 -4.85
CA SER A 92 16.87 1.69 -4.91
C SER A 92 17.42 1.37 -3.52
N SER A 93 17.28 2.27 -2.54
CA SER A 93 17.80 2.09 -1.18
C SER A 93 16.95 1.17 -0.32
N MET A 94 15.64 1.14 -0.55
CA MET A 94 14.65 0.34 0.17
C MET A 94 14.42 -1.04 -0.47
N ALA A 95 15.16 -1.37 -1.54
CA ALA A 95 15.07 -2.66 -2.19
C ALA A 95 15.54 -3.78 -1.27
N ARG A 96 14.62 -4.69 -0.93
CA ARG A 96 14.90 -5.90 -0.16
C ARG A 96 15.70 -6.91 -1.00
N PRO A 97 16.37 -7.89 -0.37
CA PRO A 97 17.14 -8.92 -1.09
C PRO A 97 16.33 -9.77 -2.09
N ASP A 98 15.01 -9.85 -1.91
CA ASP A 98 14.07 -10.52 -2.82
C ASP A 98 13.60 -9.62 -3.98
N GLY A 99 14.16 -8.41 -4.09
CA GLY A 99 13.82 -7.40 -5.09
C GLY A 99 12.54 -6.61 -4.79
N TYR A 100 11.92 -6.81 -3.62
CA TYR A 100 10.77 -6.02 -3.23
C TYR A 100 11.12 -4.58 -2.87
N VAL A 101 10.23 -3.66 -3.18
CA VAL A 101 10.27 -2.27 -2.76
C VAL A 101 8.83 -1.85 -2.47
N SER A 102 8.53 -1.34 -1.27
CA SER A 102 7.25 -0.64 -1.04
C SER A 102 7.33 0.72 -1.73
N VAL A 103 6.50 0.89 -2.76
CA VAL A 103 6.47 2.12 -3.54
C VAL A 103 5.82 3.24 -2.73
N GLU A 104 4.86 2.93 -1.85
CA GLU A 104 4.29 3.93 -0.92
C GLU A 104 5.38 4.51 -0.02
N LYS A 105 6.15 3.66 0.68
CA LYS A 105 7.20 4.14 1.59
C LYS A 105 8.24 4.99 0.86
N ALA A 106 8.66 4.57 -0.33
CA ALA A 106 9.63 5.32 -1.13
C ALA A 106 9.06 6.68 -1.59
N ALA A 107 7.79 6.71 -2.02
CA ALA A 107 7.09 7.94 -2.41
C ALA A 107 6.90 8.90 -1.24
N LYS A 108 6.52 8.38 -0.07
CA LYS A 108 6.38 9.17 1.16
C LYS A 108 7.71 9.78 1.59
N ALA A 109 8.80 8.99 1.58
CA ALA A 109 10.14 9.47 1.89
C ALA A 109 10.61 10.56 0.90
N ALA A 110 10.39 10.35 -0.40
CA ALA A 110 10.72 11.34 -1.42
C ALA A 110 9.95 12.67 -1.24
N LEU A 111 8.66 12.60 -0.87
CA LEU A 111 7.86 13.79 -0.59
C LEU A 111 8.36 14.51 0.69
N ARG A 112 8.76 13.75 1.72
CA ARG A 112 9.34 14.30 2.95
C ARG A 112 10.65 15.04 2.69
N ASP A 113 11.52 14.48 1.86
CA ASP A 113 12.79 15.14 1.50
C ASP A 113 12.58 16.50 0.83
N LEU A 114 11.48 16.69 0.07
CA LEU A 114 11.14 18.00 -0.49
C LEU A 114 10.69 19.01 0.58
N VAL A 115 9.97 18.55 1.60
CA VAL A 115 9.56 19.36 2.76
C VAL A 115 10.80 19.73 3.58
N GLU A 116 11.67 18.77 3.89
CA GLU A 116 12.90 18.98 4.66
C GLU A 116 13.90 19.92 3.95
N ALA A 117 13.99 19.82 2.62
CA ALA A 117 14.78 20.73 1.80
C ALA A 117 14.19 22.15 1.72
N GLY A 118 12.93 22.34 2.15
CA GLY A 118 12.21 23.60 2.07
C GLY A 118 11.75 23.95 0.65
N ASP A 119 11.66 22.97 -0.25
CA ASP A 119 11.14 23.18 -1.61
C ASP A 119 9.61 23.33 -1.60
N ILE A 120 8.94 22.68 -0.65
CA ILE A 120 7.51 22.83 -0.34
C ILE A 120 7.31 23.02 1.17
N THR A 121 6.15 23.57 1.55
CA THR A 121 5.79 23.71 2.97
C THR A 121 5.33 22.35 3.55
N VAL A 122 5.35 22.23 4.88
CA VAL A 122 4.80 21.04 5.57
C VAL A 122 3.32 20.88 5.25
N GLU A 123 2.56 21.99 5.26
CA GLU A 123 1.15 21.99 4.95
C GLU A 123 0.88 21.54 3.50
N ASP A 124 1.72 21.93 2.54
CA ASP A 124 1.64 21.44 1.17
C ASP A 124 1.99 19.95 1.07
N GLY A 125 3.00 19.48 1.80
CA GLY A 125 3.39 18.07 1.85
C GLY A 125 2.26 17.19 2.40
N ASP A 126 1.70 17.55 3.55
CA ASP A 126 0.57 16.86 4.18
C ASP A 126 -0.67 16.84 3.28
N LYS A 127 -0.98 17.97 2.62
CA LYS A 127 -2.08 18.06 1.67
C LYS A 127 -1.89 17.15 0.47
N ILE A 128 -0.71 17.19 -0.17
CA ILE A 128 -0.40 16.34 -1.33
C ILE A 128 -0.47 14.87 -0.93
N TYR A 129 0.09 14.50 0.22
CA TYR A 129 0.04 13.14 0.73
C TYR A 129 -1.40 12.66 0.94
N SER A 130 -2.21 13.46 1.63
CA SER A 130 -3.62 13.14 1.93
C SER A 130 -4.45 12.96 0.66
N GLU A 131 -4.35 13.90 -0.29
CA GLU A 131 -5.08 13.84 -1.56
C GLU A 131 -4.63 12.66 -2.41
N ALA A 132 -3.32 12.40 -2.51
CA ALA A 132 -2.79 11.29 -3.28
C ALA A 132 -3.18 9.94 -2.68
N PHE A 133 -3.11 9.80 -1.36
CA PHE A 133 -3.50 8.56 -0.67
C PHE A 133 -4.97 8.24 -0.98
N ALA A 134 -5.87 9.21 -0.77
CA ALA A 134 -7.30 9.00 -0.97
C ALA A 134 -7.69 8.83 -2.45
N ALA A 135 -7.00 9.51 -3.38
CA ALA A 135 -7.25 9.35 -4.82
C ALA A 135 -6.74 8.04 -5.41
N SER A 136 -5.91 7.29 -4.68
CA SER A 136 -5.26 6.07 -5.17
C SER A 136 -5.89 4.78 -4.62
N GLN A 137 -6.94 4.91 -3.82
CA GLN A 137 -7.72 3.80 -3.29
C GLN A 137 -8.52 3.16 -4.42
N LEU A 138 -8.23 1.89 -4.72
CA LEU A 138 -8.88 1.04 -5.71
C LEU A 138 -9.82 0.02 -5.04
N ASP A 139 -9.72 -0.15 -3.72
CA ASP A 139 -10.61 -0.98 -2.92
C ASP A 139 -11.33 -0.20 -1.79
N ASP A 140 -11.99 -0.92 -0.88
CA ASP A 140 -12.74 -0.34 0.24
C ASP A 140 -11.87 -0.09 1.50
N ASN A 141 -10.57 -0.44 1.47
CA ASN A 141 -9.67 -0.32 2.61
C ASN A 141 -8.97 1.04 2.67
N ALA A 142 -9.72 2.04 3.11
CA ALA A 142 -9.27 3.42 3.25
C ALA A 142 -8.04 3.64 4.15
N ASP A 143 -7.52 2.63 4.86
CA ASP A 143 -6.44 2.76 5.83
C ASP A 143 -5.05 2.42 5.26
N ALA A 144 -4.95 1.63 4.19
CA ALA A 144 -3.69 1.18 3.60
C ALA A 144 -3.67 1.36 2.08
N LEU A 145 -2.47 1.36 1.49
CA LEU A 145 -2.29 1.18 0.05
C LEU A 145 -1.71 -0.20 -0.17
N PHE A 146 -2.31 -0.94 -1.08
CA PHE A 146 -1.88 -2.30 -1.41
C PHE A 146 -1.03 -2.34 -2.68
N ASP A 147 -0.04 -3.23 -2.66
CA ASP A 147 0.79 -3.52 -3.81
C ASP A 147 0.17 -4.65 -4.66
N SER A 148 0.93 -5.14 -5.64
CA SER A 148 0.51 -6.27 -6.49
C SER A 148 1.00 -7.64 -5.97
N ARG A 149 1.59 -7.70 -4.77
CA ARG A 149 2.10 -8.93 -4.18
C ARG A 149 1.03 -9.57 -3.30
N GLY A 150 0.54 -10.69 -3.78
CA GLY A 150 -0.35 -11.56 -3.03
C GLY A 150 -0.86 -12.65 -3.95
N SER A 151 -1.57 -13.62 -3.38
CA SER A 151 -2.32 -14.57 -4.20
C SER A 151 -3.61 -13.92 -4.72
N THR A 152 -4.24 -14.49 -5.75
CA THR A 152 -5.57 -14.00 -6.21
C THR A 152 -6.68 -14.16 -5.17
N GLU A 153 -6.42 -14.90 -4.08
CA GLU A 153 -7.33 -15.05 -2.94
C GLU A 153 -6.98 -14.08 -1.80
N ASP A 154 -5.95 -13.27 -1.97
CA ASP A 154 -5.48 -12.33 -0.97
C ASP A 154 -6.30 -11.04 -1.03
N ALA A 155 -6.92 -10.68 0.09
CA ALA A 155 -7.70 -9.46 0.21
C ALA A 155 -6.83 -8.20 0.17
N THR A 156 -5.50 -8.34 0.25
CA THR A 156 -4.53 -7.25 0.17
C THR A 156 -3.99 -7.03 -1.25
N VAL A 157 -4.66 -7.56 -2.27
CA VAL A 157 -4.31 -7.29 -3.68
C VAL A 157 -5.37 -6.38 -4.27
N ALA A 158 -5.11 -5.08 -4.22
CA ALA A 158 -5.95 -4.07 -4.84
C ALA A 158 -5.32 -3.66 -6.19
N VAL A 159 -5.82 -4.27 -7.26
CA VAL A 159 -5.43 -3.93 -8.63
C VAL A 159 -6.67 -3.63 -9.45
N ASP A 160 -6.58 -2.60 -10.29
CA ASP A 160 -7.60 -2.28 -11.29
C ASP A 160 -6.93 -2.06 -12.64
N SER A 161 -7.72 -2.16 -13.71
CA SER A 161 -7.31 -1.77 -15.04
C SER A 161 -6.81 -0.32 -15.04
N LEU A 162 -5.69 -0.07 -15.73
CA LEU A 162 -5.07 1.25 -15.80
C LEU A 162 -6.06 2.36 -16.18
N GLU A 163 -6.97 2.10 -17.11
CA GLU A 163 -7.95 3.10 -17.54
C GLU A 163 -8.96 3.44 -16.45
N SER A 164 -9.50 2.44 -15.75
CA SER A 164 -10.44 2.63 -14.63
C SER A 164 -9.77 3.35 -13.46
N ALA A 165 -8.56 2.90 -13.08
CA ALA A 165 -7.76 3.51 -12.02
C ALA A 165 -7.46 4.98 -12.30
N LEU A 166 -7.04 5.33 -13.53
CA LEU A 166 -6.77 6.71 -13.91
C LEU A 166 -8.03 7.58 -13.91
N ALA A 167 -9.15 7.06 -14.40
CA ALA A 167 -10.41 7.78 -14.39
C ALA A 167 -10.91 8.05 -12.96
N ALA A 168 -10.79 7.06 -12.06
CA ALA A 168 -11.14 7.20 -10.66
C ALA A 168 -10.26 8.24 -9.95
N ALA A 169 -8.94 8.13 -10.10
CA ALA A 169 -7.99 9.07 -9.52
C ALA A 169 -8.21 10.51 -10.03
N GLN A 170 -8.40 10.67 -11.35
CA GLN A 170 -8.70 11.98 -11.93
C GLN A 170 -10.00 12.57 -11.34
N SER A 171 -11.07 11.78 -11.26
CA SER A 171 -12.34 12.24 -10.70
C SER A 171 -12.19 12.70 -9.24
N MET A 172 -11.42 11.98 -8.42
CA MET A 172 -11.17 12.38 -7.03
C MET A 172 -10.36 13.67 -6.93
N ILE A 173 -9.31 13.82 -7.75
CA ILE A 173 -8.50 15.04 -7.79
C ILE A 173 -9.35 16.26 -8.17
N GLU A 174 -10.22 16.14 -9.18
CA GLU A 174 -11.11 17.22 -9.60
C GLU A 174 -12.08 17.65 -8.48
N LYS A 175 -12.58 16.70 -7.69
CA LYS A 175 -13.41 17.00 -6.50
C LYS A 175 -12.64 17.74 -5.42
N TYR A 176 -11.38 17.38 -5.17
CA TYR A 176 -10.52 18.10 -4.22
C TYR A 176 -10.19 19.51 -4.71
N GLU A 177 -9.91 19.68 -6.00
CA GLU A 177 -9.61 20.98 -6.60
C GLU A 177 -10.81 21.93 -6.62
N SER A 178 -12.00 21.40 -6.87
CA SER A 178 -13.25 22.15 -6.83
C SER A 178 -13.74 22.43 -5.40
N GLY A 179 -13.20 21.73 -4.40
CA GLY A 179 -13.65 21.78 -3.02
C GLY A 179 -15.00 21.09 -2.79
N GLU A 180 -15.45 20.25 -3.73
CA GLU A 180 -16.61 19.37 -3.55
C GLU A 180 -16.34 18.32 -2.46
N GLU A 181 -15.09 17.86 -2.38
CA GLU A 181 -14.63 16.89 -1.40
C GLU A 181 -13.35 17.37 -0.71
N VAL A 182 -13.07 16.89 0.49
CA VAL A 182 -11.85 17.18 1.25
C VAL A 182 -11.24 15.85 1.65
N ALA A 183 -9.99 15.62 1.25
CA ALA A 183 -9.27 14.41 1.62
C ALA A 183 -9.13 14.33 3.16
N PRO A 184 -9.28 13.13 3.76
CA PRO A 184 -8.96 12.93 5.18
C PRO A 184 -7.52 13.37 5.47
N GLU A 185 -7.34 14.22 6.48
CA GLU A 185 -6.03 14.76 6.83
C GLU A 185 -5.11 13.63 7.33
N ARG A 186 -3.97 13.49 6.67
CA ARG A 186 -2.89 12.57 7.02
C ARG A 186 -1.59 13.36 7.07
N SER A 187 -0.87 13.27 8.19
CA SER A 187 0.44 13.91 8.26
C SER A 187 1.50 13.06 7.55
N LEU A 188 2.35 13.71 6.78
CA LEU A 188 3.53 13.13 6.17
C LEU A 188 4.55 12.66 7.22
N GLU A 189 4.56 13.31 8.37
CA GLU A 189 5.39 12.96 9.53
C GLU A 189 4.78 11.83 10.36
N GLU A 190 3.46 11.59 10.26
CA GLU A 190 2.82 10.45 10.91
C GLU A 190 3.12 9.17 10.11
N GLY A 191 4.23 8.52 10.47
CA GLY A 191 4.60 7.15 10.14
C GLY A 191 5.90 6.83 10.88
N GLU A 192 5.97 5.91 11.84
CA GLU A 192 5.45 4.54 11.83
C GLU A 192 4.75 4.14 13.15
N SER A 193 4.19 5.10 13.91
CA SER A 193 3.67 4.85 15.26
C SER A 193 2.20 4.40 15.34
N SER A 194 1.49 4.23 14.22
CA SER A 194 0.03 4.11 14.24
C SER A 194 -0.49 2.67 14.29
N GLY A 195 -0.01 1.95 15.30
CA GLY A 195 -0.81 1.04 16.11
C GLY A 195 -0.81 1.49 17.58
N SER A 196 -0.58 2.77 17.88
CA SER A 196 -0.46 3.27 19.25
C SER A 196 -1.83 3.56 19.86
N GLY A 197 -2.42 2.54 20.45
CA GLY A 197 -2.97 2.73 21.79
C GLY A 197 -1.84 3.31 22.64
N THR A 198 -2.01 4.54 23.13
CA THR A 198 -1.00 5.35 23.82
C THR A 198 -0.16 4.54 24.81
N VAL A 199 0.94 3.94 24.34
CA VAL A 199 2.04 3.54 25.22
C VAL A 199 2.80 4.82 25.43
N LYS A 200 2.61 5.45 26.60
CA LYS A 200 3.39 6.62 26.99
C LYS A 200 4.86 6.30 26.75
N SER A 201 5.45 6.96 25.76
CA SER A 201 6.89 7.05 25.55
C SER A 201 7.49 7.83 26.72
N GLY A 202 7.63 7.15 27.85
CA GLY A 202 8.65 7.41 28.83
C GLY A 202 9.53 6.17 28.80
N ASP A 203 10.77 6.33 28.34
CA ASP A 203 11.86 5.35 28.45
C ASP A 203 11.87 4.18 27.46
N ILE A 204 11.87 4.43 26.15
CA ILE A 204 12.56 3.52 25.19
C ILE A 204 13.95 4.10 24.88
N GLU A 205 14.77 4.18 25.93
CA GLU A 205 16.19 4.47 25.84
C GLU A 205 16.92 3.13 25.84
N GLY A 206 17.21 2.55 24.66
CA GLY A 206 18.12 1.39 24.51
C GLY A 206 17.92 0.23 25.51
N GLY A 207 16.69 -0.01 25.95
CA GLY A 207 16.40 -0.91 27.05
C GLY A 207 16.48 -2.36 26.60
N THR A 208 17.33 -3.14 27.25
CA THR A 208 17.22 -4.61 27.15
C THR A 208 15.90 -4.99 27.83
N LYS A 209 14.94 -5.52 27.07
CA LYS A 209 13.73 -6.12 27.65
C LYS A 209 14.09 -7.56 28.00
N THR A 210 13.99 -7.91 29.27
CA THR A 210 14.00 -9.32 29.68
C THR A 210 12.54 -9.76 29.67
N PRO A 211 12.11 -10.65 28.75
CA PRO A 211 10.86 -11.39 28.87
C PRO A 211 10.90 -12.13 30.21
N THR A 212 10.21 -11.59 31.21
CA THR A 212 9.99 -12.31 32.46
C THR A 212 8.91 -13.32 32.15
N GLY A 213 9.30 -14.52 31.71
CA GLY A 213 8.41 -15.60 31.22
C GLY A 213 7.36 -16.08 32.22
N ASN A 214 6.48 -15.18 32.65
CA ASN A 214 5.40 -15.28 33.64
C ASN A 214 4.50 -14.03 33.66
N THR A 215 4.88 -12.90 33.05
CA THR A 215 3.96 -11.80 32.75
C THR A 215 3.74 -11.76 31.26
N PHE A 216 2.66 -12.41 30.81
CA PHE A 216 2.09 -12.30 29.47
C PHE A 216 2.23 -10.86 28.96
N ASP A 217 2.97 -10.63 27.87
CA ASP A 217 2.91 -9.35 27.13
C ASP A 217 1.57 -9.24 26.33
N GLY A 218 0.58 -10.08 26.68
CA GLY A 218 -0.71 -10.20 26.03
C GLY A 218 -0.68 -11.16 24.85
N ALA A 219 -1.85 -11.44 24.27
CA ALA A 219 -1.96 -12.31 23.10
C ALA A 219 -1.21 -11.76 21.85
N GLU A 220 -0.81 -10.49 21.90
CA GLU A 220 -0.22 -9.73 20.78
C GLU A 220 1.27 -9.40 21.00
N GLY A 221 1.85 -9.70 22.17
CA GLY A 221 3.26 -9.42 22.50
C GLY A 221 4.26 -10.43 21.94
N PHE A 222 5.56 -10.17 22.09
CA PHE A 222 6.67 -11.02 21.59
C PHE A 222 6.50 -12.50 21.97
N LEU A 223 6.73 -13.42 21.03
CA LEU A 223 6.62 -14.86 21.28
C LEU A 223 7.83 -15.62 20.74
N TRP A 224 8.55 -16.28 21.65
CA TRP A 224 9.57 -17.29 21.39
C TRP A 224 8.96 -18.69 21.46
N LYS A 225 8.83 -19.36 20.32
CA LYS A 225 8.38 -20.75 20.22
C LYS A 225 9.57 -21.64 19.87
N PRO A 226 10.19 -22.34 20.84
CA PRO A 226 11.44 -23.08 20.61
C PRO A 226 11.30 -24.18 19.58
N GLU A 227 10.14 -24.82 19.49
CA GLU A 227 9.85 -25.85 18.49
C GLU A 227 8.51 -25.54 17.82
N SER A 228 8.55 -25.25 16.52
CA SER A 228 7.35 -25.14 15.69
C SER A 228 6.77 -26.51 15.38
N GLU A 229 5.44 -26.57 15.32
CA GLU A 229 4.71 -27.78 14.92
C GLU A 229 4.96 -28.17 13.46
N SER A 230 5.32 -27.19 12.61
CA SER A 230 5.52 -27.43 11.17
C SER A 230 6.80 -28.20 10.85
N ASP A 231 7.89 -27.89 11.55
CA ASP A 231 9.25 -28.27 11.16
C ASP A 231 10.21 -28.48 12.34
N GLY A 232 9.74 -28.34 13.59
CA GLY A 232 10.55 -28.51 14.80
C GLY A 232 11.55 -27.38 15.07
N ASN A 233 11.63 -26.38 14.17
CA ASN A 233 12.55 -25.27 14.31
C ASN A 233 11.97 -24.14 15.14
N LEU A 234 12.86 -23.26 15.63
CA LEU A 234 12.50 -22.04 16.35
C LEU A 234 11.71 -21.09 15.45
N VAL A 235 10.66 -20.52 16.05
CA VAL A 235 9.89 -19.42 15.47
C VAL A 235 9.79 -18.30 16.49
N VAL A 236 10.12 -17.10 16.04
CA VAL A 236 9.89 -15.86 16.76
C VAL A 236 8.73 -15.14 16.09
N LEU A 237 7.72 -14.76 16.88
CA LEU A 237 6.64 -13.89 16.42
C LEU A 237 6.83 -12.54 17.09
N LEU A 238 6.79 -11.48 16.29
CA LEU A 238 6.89 -10.12 16.81
C LEU A 238 5.52 -9.54 17.11
N PRO A 239 5.44 -8.49 17.94
CA PRO A 239 4.24 -7.68 18.04
C PRO A 239 3.79 -7.16 16.67
N SER A 240 2.48 -7.07 16.43
CA SER A 240 1.95 -6.65 15.12
C SER A 240 2.29 -5.20 14.81
N GLU A 241 2.50 -4.36 15.82
CA GLU A 241 2.97 -2.98 15.66
C GLU A 241 4.40 -2.89 15.09
N PHE A 242 5.13 -4.01 15.00
CA PHE A 242 6.45 -4.06 14.36
C PHE A 242 6.38 -4.49 12.89
N ASN A 243 5.20 -4.84 12.37
CA ASN A 243 5.06 -5.23 10.97
C ASN A 243 5.55 -4.11 10.05
N ASP A 244 6.27 -4.50 9.00
CA ASP A 244 6.84 -3.60 7.99
C ASP A 244 7.89 -2.61 8.50
N LEU A 245 8.17 -2.59 9.81
CA LEU A 245 9.19 -1.72 10.41
C LEU A 245 10.52 -2.47 10.60
N VAL A 246 10.48 -3.80 10.55
CA VAL A 246 11.59 -4.67 10.93
C VAL A 246 12.45 -5.01 9.72
N SER A 247 13.68 -4.52 9.75
CA SER A 247 14.71 -4.85 8.77
C SER A 247 15.22 -6.28 8.92
N SER A 248 15.46 -6.73 10.16
CA SER A 248 15.97 -8.08 10.45
C SER A 248 15.72 -8.52 11.88
N VAL A 249 15.69 -9.84 12.11
CA VAL A 249 15.64 -10.45 13.45
C VAL A 249 16.81 -11.41 13.59
N VAL A 250 17.71 -11.16 14.54
CA VAL A 250 18.91 -11.98 14.73
C VAL A 250 19.00 -12.55 16.14
N LEU A 251 19.59 -13.73 16.24
CA LEU A 251 19.96 -14.31 17.53
C LEU A 251 21.40 -13.95 17.84
N THR A 252 21.65 -13.38 19.01
CA THR A 252 22.99 -13.02 19.47
C THR A 252 23.33 -13.68 20.79
N HIS A 253 24.59 -14.06 20.96
CA HIS A 253 25.11 -14.55 22.24
C HIS A 253 26.53 -14.03 22.40
N GLU A 254 26.84 -13.43 23.56
CA GLU A 254 28.12 -12.74 23.79
C GLU A 254 28.47 -11.75 22.66
N ASP A 255 27.48 -10.95 22.24
CA ASP A 255 27.56 -9.96 21.15
C ASP A 255 27.92 -10.53 19.75
N LYS A 256 27.86 -11.86 19.58
CA LYS A 256 28.04 -12.53 18.30
C LYS A 256 26.71 -12.98 17.72
N VAL A 257 26.46 -12.65 16.44
CA VAL A 257 25.32 -13.18 15.69
C VAL A 257 25.50 -14.68 15.46
N LEU A 258 24.52 -15.46 15.91
CA LEU A 258 24.48 -16.92 15.76
C LEU A 258 23.65 -17.37 14.57
N ASP A 259 22.54 -16.68 14.34
CA ASP A 259 21.58 -16.99 13.27
C ASP A 259 20.72 -15.76 12.95
N GLU A 260 20.13 -15.75 11.76
CA GLU A 260 19.25 -14.70 11.27
C GLU A 260 17.91 -15.31 10.84
N GLY A 261 16.84 -14.73 11.36
CA GLY A 261 15.49 -15.21 11.14
C GLY A 261 15.02 -14.87 9.74
N ARG A 262 14.57 -15.88 8.99
CA ARG A 262 13.91 -15.68 7.71
C ARG A 262 12.46 -15.28 7.95
N PHE A 263 12.07 -14.11 7.44
CA PHE A 263 10.66 -13.70 7.42
C PHE A 263 9.80 -14.73 6.69
N ALA A 264 8.70 -15.13 7.30
CA ALA A 264 7.83 -16.20 6.83
C ALA A 264 6.38 -15.75 6.62
N GLY A 265 6.12 -14.44 6.59
CA GLY A 265 4.79 -13.85 6.42
C GLY A 265 4.22 -13.31 7.72
N ASN A 266 3.10 -12.60 7.58
CA ASN A 266 2.30 -12.01 8.65
C ASN A 266 0.86 -12.56 8.65
N GLU A 267 0.46 -13.46 7.74
CA GLU A 267 -0.96 -13.82 7.53
C GLU A 267 -1.54 -14.76 8.61
N HIS A 268 -0.75 -15.20 9.58
CA HIS A 268 -1.17 -16.15 10.61
C HIS A 268 -0.93 -15.60 12.02
N ASN A 269 -1.60 -16.19 13.03
CA ASN A 269 -1.40 -15.87 14.45
C ASN A 269 -1.65 -14.39 14.83
N GLY A 270 -2.68 -13.76 14.25
CA GLY A 270 -3.10 -12.40 14.63
C GLY A 270 -2.33 -11.30 13.90
N SER A 271 -2.02 -11.52 12.62
CA SER A 271 -1.33 -10.53 11.77
C SER A 271 0.05 -10.15 12.31
N ARG A 272 0.85 -11.13 12.72
CA ARG A 272 2.14 -10.92 13.38
C ARG A 272 3.29 -11.38 12.50
N GLY A 273 4.34 -10.58 12.38
CA GLY A 273 5.53 -10.97 11.63
C GLY A 273 6.20 -12.23 12.20
N HIS A 274 6.33 -13.27 11.38
CA HIS A 274 6.95 -14.54 11.73
C HIS A 274 8.37 -14.65 11.22
N TYR A 275 9.30 -15.01 12.11
CA TYR A 275 10.71 -15.21 11.77
C TYR A 275 11.13 -16.63 12.14
N ARG A 276 11.54 -17.39 11.12
CA ARG A 276 11.93 -18.80 11.24
C ARG A 276 13.44 -18.94 11.23
N PHE A 277 13.95 -19.81 12.09
CA PHE A 277 15.38 -20.06 12.23
C PHE A 277 15.76 -21.48 11.79
N GLY A 278 17.05 -21.73 11.61
CA GLY A 278 17.54 -22.98 11.02
C GLY A 278 17.58 -24.18 11.98
N LYS A 279 17.34 -23.98 13.28
CA LYS A 279 17.42 -25.01 14.31
C LYS A 279 16.28 -24.88 15.32
N SER A 280 16.08 -25.90 16.15
CA SER A 280 15.21 -25.80 17.33
C SER A 280 15.80 -24.81 18.34
N GLY A 281 14.95 -24.21 19.17
CA GLY A 281 15.36 -23.30 20.23
C GLY A 281 16.41 -23.94 21.14
N GLY A 282 16.19 -25.19 21.56
CA GLY A 282 17.11 -25.91 22.46
C GLY A 282 18.50 -26.22 21.88
N ASP A 283 18.70 -26.06 20.56
CA ASP A 283 20.01 -26.22 19.93
C ASP A 283 20.89 -24.94 20.00
N TYR A 284 20.32 -23.81 20.44
CA TYR A 284 21.06 -22.56 20.67
C TYR A 284 21.53 -22.46 22.14
N PRO A 285 22.64 -21.76 22.43
CA PRO A 285 23.10 -21.58 23.79
C PRO A 285 22.13 -20.76 24.63
N ASP A 286 21.93 -21.17 25.88
CA ASP A 286 21.18 -20.43 26.90
C ASP A 286 21.74 -19.01 27.11
N GLY A 287 20.88 -18.09 27.53
CA GLY A 287 21.26 -16.68 27.73
C GLY A 287 21.57 -15.93 26.44
N LEU A 288 20.95 -16.31 25.32
CA LEU A 288 21.01 -15.54 24.08
C LEU A 288 20.05 -14.34 24.13
N LYS A 289 20.18 -13.44 23.16
CA LYS A 289 19.24 -12.35 22.92
C LYS A 289 18.66 -12.44 21.52
N VAL A 290 17.37 -12.17 21.38
CA VAL A 290 16.77 -11.83 20.10
C VAL A 290 16.90 -10.33 19.91
N GLU A 291 17.60 -9.90 18.86
CA GLU A 291 17.63 -8.51 18.44
C GLU A 291 16.68 -8.32 17.26
N VAL A 292 15.67 -7.49 17.46
CA VAL A 292 14.79 -6.98 16.40
C VAL A 292 15.36 -5.65 15.96
N ARG A 293 15.82 -5.58 14.71
CA ARG A 293 16.38 -4.39 14.11
C ARG A 293 15.33 -3.77 13.20
N PHE A 294 15.14 -2.48 13.36
CA PHE A 294 14.17 -1.70 12.60
C PHE A 294 14.84 -1.02 11.41
N ASP A 295 14.04 -0.56 10.45
CA ASP A 295 14.51 0.16 9.27
C ASP A 295 15.12 1.53 9.63
N ASP A 296 14.66 2.14 10.73
CA ASP A 296 15.17 3.40 11.29
C ASP A 296 16.51 3.24 12.05
N GLY A 297 17.03 2.01 12.16
CA GLY A 297 18.25 1.67 12.90
C GLY A 297 18.04 1.42 14.40
N THR A 298 16.82 1.56 14.91
CA THR A 298 16.45 1.17 16.28
C THR A 298 16.64 -0.33 16.48
N ILE A 299 17.05 -0.72 17.70
CA ILE A 299 17.22 -2.13 18.08
C ILE A 299 16.46 -2.42 19.37
N VAL A 300 15.53 -3.36 19.32
CA VAL A 300 14.86 -3.92 20.49
C VAL A 300 15.48 -5.28 20.81
N LYS A 301 15.83 -5.51 22.07
CA LYS A 301 16.44 -6.78 22.52
C LYS A 301 15.53 -7.51 23.49
N TYR A 302 15.38 -8.82 23.28
CA TYR A 302 14.69 -9.75 24.18
C TYR A 302 15.69 -10.77 24.72
N ASP A 303 15.90 -10.82 26.03
CA ASP A 303 16.74 -11.87 26.64
C ASP A 303 16.02 -13.22 26.66
N ILE A 304 16.72 -14.30 26.32
CA ILE A 304 16.17 -15.66 26.34
C ILE A 304 17.02 -16.50 27.31
N PRO A 305 16.64 -16.60 28.60
CA PRO A 305 17.45 -17.27 29.61
C PRO A 305 17.69 -18.74 29.29
N LYS A 306 16.68 -19.45 28.78
CA LYS A 306 16.76 -20.86 28.41
C LYS A 306 16.10 -21.12 27.07
N THR A 307 16.88 -21.41 26.06
CA THR A 307 16.42 -21.42 24.67
C THR A 307 15.46 -22.57 24.36
N SER A 308 15.46 -23.62 25.17
CA SER A 308 14.52 -24.74 25.09
C SER A 308 13.14 -24.44 25.67
N GLU A 309 12.97 -23.36 26.43
CA GLU A 309 11.68 -22.97 27.02
C GLU A 309 10.93 -22.00 26.10
N ARG A 310 9.61 -21.93 26.24
CA ARG A 310 8.75 -20.99 25.52
C ARG A 310 8.69 -19.67 26.30
N TYR A 311 8.73 -18.54 25.60
CA TYR A 311 8.52 -17.21 26.18
C TYR A 311 7.46 -16.46 25.38
N ASP A 312 6.52 -15.84 26.08
CA ASP A 312 5.43 -15.00 25.58
C ASP A 312 5.26 -13.74 26.44
#